data_AF-A0AAQ4Q4F4-F1
#
_entry.id   AF-A0AAQ4Q4F4-F1
#
_cell.length_a   1.000
_cell.length_b   1.000
_cell.length_c   1.000
_cell.angle_alpha   90.00
_cell.angle_beta   90.00
_cell.angle_gamma   90.00
#
_symmetry.space_group_name_H-M   'P 1'
#
loop_
_entity.id
_entity.type
_entity.pdbx_description
1 polymer ?
#
loop_
_entity_poly.entity_id
_entity_poly.type
_entity_poly.pdbx_seq_one_letter_code
_entity_poly.pdbx_strand_id
1 'polypeptide(L)'
;MGHTLFGALGLFSLNILLYCGHAQGALKLGTSSLKAPFMQIQQHGEQPIRSRSCSSLKSTKLRNTSWRTKLRRESLLHLAISFGVLGLNNVENPSYVPQSVLTVSPSWTSPGDSVTLTCSVEPPSAGWRFFWYKAVPKGSIAYTYELLAGGTTGTEQDSYIIHGQTHTAGYKCRAGRGDPVFYTQNSDLKFVWSGGVNPAASLTVSPHRLQHFSTESLSLICEGNSAEWRVKKADEDGKRSICSKWGAMNGSTCNTDTRASSGVYWCESETQSSNAANITIHRESVTLHCRHGDQRKEKNADFYKDKTLIEMDTNHQHTHEITISLMSDGSSYKCRFKD
;
A
#
# COMPACT_ATOMS: atom_id res chain seq x y z
N MET A 1 50.55 -8.31 35.94
CA MET A 1 50.42 -9.52 36.77
C MET A 1 49.11 -10.17 36.40
N GLY A 2 49.14 -11.37 35.81
CA GLY A 2 47.94 -12.05 35.35
C GLY A 2 47.16 -12.67 36.50
N HIS A 3 45.88 -12.98 36.28
CA HIS A 3 45.20 -14.10 36.90
C HIS A 3 44.10 -14.63 35.97
N THR A 4 44.25 -15.91 35.66
CA THR A 4 43.32 -16.86 35.07
C THR A 4 42.09 -17.02 35.97
N LEU A 5 40.87 -17.18 35.42
CA LEU A 5 39.82 -17.93 36.10
C LEU A 5 38.94 -18.70 35.11
N PHE A 6 38.64 -19.93 35.52
CA PHE A 6 38.05 -21.06 34.80
C PHE A 6 36.58 -20.86 34.39
N GLY A 7 36.21 -21.50 33.29
CA GLY A 7 34.83 -21.61 32.81
C GLY A 7 33.99 -22.65 33.57
N ALA A 8 32.68 -22.43 33.56
CA ALA A 8 31.65 -23.41 33.86
C ALA A 8 30.52 -23.26 32.82
N LEU A 9 30.41 -24.23 31.91
CA LEU A 9 29.29 -24.37 30.98
C LEU A 9 28.16 -25.13 31.69
N GLY A 10 27.08 -24.41 32.04
CA GLY A 10 25.81 -25.01 32.44
C GLY A 10 25.03 -25.46 31.20
N LEU A 11 24.79 -26.77 31.08
CA LEU A 11 23.88 -27.35 30.10
C LEU A 11 22.43 -27.10 30.53
N PHE A 12 21.72 -26.20 29.84
CA PHE A 12 20.26 -26.13 29.90
C PHE A 12 19.67 -27.03 28.81
N SER A 13 19.05 -28.13 29.22
CA SER A 13 18.26 -29.00 28.33
C SER A 13 16.88 -28.37 28.09
N LEU A 14 16.61 -27.88 26.88
CA LEU A 14 15.26 -27.52 26.44
C LEU A 14 14.63 -28.72 25.73
N ASN A 15 13.59 -29.31 26.34
CA ASN A 15 12.77 -30.33 25.71
C ASN A 15 11.82 -29.66 24.69
N ILE A 16 11.95 -30.01 23.41
CA ILE A 16 10.97 -29.65 22.37
C ILE A 16 10.21 -30.92 21.96
N LEU A 17 8.94 -31.00 22.36
CA LEU A 17 7.95 -31.96 21.86
C LEU A 17 7.47 -31.49 20.49
N LEU A 18 7.77 -32.25 19.43
CA LEU A 18 7.17 -32.05 18.10
C LEU A 18 5.94 -32.95 17.94
N TYR A 19 4.77 -32.33 17.87
CA TYR A 19 3.52 -32.97 17.43
C TYR A 19 3.54 -33.19 15.91
N CYS A 20 3.19 -34.40 15.47
CA CYS A 20 3.08 -34.73 14.05
C CYS A 20 1.61 -34.63 13.61
N GLY A 21 1.24 -33.55 12.92
CA GLY A 21 -0.08 -33.36 12.32
C GLY A 21 -0.15 -33.90 10.89
N HIS A 22 -1.18 -34.70 10.60
CA HIS A 22 -1.49 -35.22 9.26
C HIS A 22 -2.14 -34.13 8.38
N ALA A 23 -1.64 -33.93 7.17
CA ALA A 23 -2.35 -33.19 6.12
C ALA A 23 -2.39 -34.00 4.82
N GLN A 24 -3.61 -34.30 4.35
CA GLN A 24 -3.88 -34.93 3.07
C GLN A 24 -4.25 -33.85 2.04
N GLY A 25 -3.60 -33.86 0.87
CA GLY A 25 -3.96 -33.02 -0.27
C GLY A 25 -3.16 -33.39 -1.51
N ALA A 26 -3.84 -33.84 -2.56
CA ALA A 26 -3.24 -34.32 -3.81
C ALA A 26 -3.05 -33.19 -4.83
N LEU A 27 -1.90 -33.16 -5.52
CA LEU A 27 -1.65 -32.28 -6.67
C LEU A 27 -1.35 -33.12 -7.91
N LYS A 28 -2.19 -32.97 -8.94
CA LYS A 28 -2.01 -33.52 -10.30
C LYS A 28 -0.92 -32.74 -11.03
N LEU A 29 0.10 -33.43 -11.54
CA LEU A 29 1.10 -32.88 -12.47
C LEU A 29 0.72 -33.23 -13.91
N GLY A 30 0.45 -32.21 -14.72
CA GLY A 30 0.38 -32.29 -16.18
C GLY A 30 1.79 -32.19 -16.77
N THR A 31 2.11 -33.07 -17.71
CA THR A 31 3.41 -33.15 -18.37
C THR A 31 3.48 -32.20 -19.57
N SER A 32 4.51 -31.35 -19.64
CA SER A 32 5.04 -30.91 -20.93
C SER A 32 6.56 -30.71 -20.84
N SER A 33 7.22 -31.25 -21.87
CA SER A 33 8.66 -31.46 -22.01
C SER A 33 9.28 -30.28 -22.76
N LEU A 34 10.35 -29.69 -22.22
CA LEU A 34 11.26 -28.82 -22.97
C LEU A 34 12.71 -29.24 -22.67
N LYS A 35 13.41 -29.65 -23.75
CA LYS A 35 14.84 -30.01 -23.80
C LYS A 35 15.70 -28.75 -23.71
N ALA A 36 16.82 -28.84 -22.99
CA ALA A 36 17.95 -27.92 -23.09
C ALA A 36 19.27 -28.69 -23.33
N PRO A 37 20.30 -28.09 -23.94
CA PRO A 37 21.37 -28.79 -24.65
C PRO A 37 22.57 -29.21 -23.79
N PHE A 38 23.34 -30.16 -24.32
CA PHE A 38 24.59 -30.71 -23.80
C PHE A 38 25.70 -29.66 -23.68
N MET A 39 26.41 -29.64 -22.55
CA MET A 39 27.72 -29.01 -22.40
C MET A 39 28.75 -30.11 -22.08
N GLN A 40 29.73 -30.31 -22.96
CA GLN A 40 30.85 -31.24 -22.74
C GLN A 40 31.84 -30.65 -21.74
N ILE A 41 32.25 -31.47 -20.77
CA ILE A 41 33.50 -31.27 -20.02
C ILE A 41 34.36 -32.51 -20.25
N GLN A 42 35.54 -32.29 -20.82
CA GLN A 42 36.58 -33.29 -21.07
C GLN A 42 37.41 -33.49 -19.79
N GLN A 43 37.58 -34.74 -19.33
CA GLN A 43 38.62 -35.12 -18.36
C GLN A 43 39.49 -36.25 -18.92
N HIS A 44 40.79 -36.10 -18.75
CA HIS A 44 41.88 -37.00 -19.13
C HIS A 44 42.06 -38.14 -18.10
N GLY A 45 42.17 -39.40 -18.56
CA GLY A 45 42.77 -40.63 -17.92
C GLY A 45 42.22 -41.10 -16.55
N GLU A 46 41.94 -42.36 -16.21
CA GLU A 46 42.25 -43.73 -16.69
C GLU A 46 41.05 -44.68 -16.34
N GLN A 47 41.01 -45.87 -16.97
CA GLN A 47 39.93 -46.89 -17.08
C GLN A 47 39.58 -47.67 -15.77
N PRO A 48 38.62 -48.65 -15.76
CA PRO A 48 37.22 -48.62 -16.20
C PRO A 48 36.27 -49.15 -15.08
N ILE A 49 35.10 -48.54 -14.86
CA ILE A 49 34.04 -49.17 -14.04
C ILE A 49 32.75 -49.27 -14.84
N ARG A 50 32.39 -50.54 -15.09
CA ARG A 50 31.20 -51.11 -15.73
C ARG A 50 29.95 -50.22 -15.59
N SER A 51 29.51 -49.64 -16.71
CA SER A 51 28.19 -49.01 -16.83
C SER A 51 27.09 -50.07 -16.68
N ARG A 52 26.26 -49.98 -15.63
CA ARG A 52 24.91 -50.54 -15.69
C ARG A 52 23.94 -49.41 -16.00
N SER A 53 23.32 -49.55 -17.16
CA SER A 53 22.16 -48.78 -17.60
C SER A 53 21.08 -48.87 -16.53
N CYS A 54 20.69 -47.74 -15.94
CA CYS A 54 19.49 -47.66 -15.13
C CYS A 54 18.32 -47.37 -16.08
N SER A 55 17.82 -48.43 -16.70
CA SER A 55 16.52 -48.45 -17.36
C SER A 55 15.42 -48.03 -16.37
N SER A 56 14.44 -47.28 -16.87
CA SER A 56 13.30 -46.75 -16.14
C SER A 56 12.68 -47.77 -15.18
N LEU A 57 12.64 -47.46 -13.88
CA LEU A 57 11.72 -48.12 -12.96
C LEU A 57 10.48 -47.26 -12.81
N LYS A 58 9.39 -47.76 -13.41
CA LYS A 58 8.01 -47.34 -13.14
C LYS A 58 7.74 -47.48 -11.64
N SER A 59 7.03 -46.49 -11.10
CA SER A 59 6.48 -46.51 -9.75
C SER A 59 5.64 -47.77 -9.51
N THR A 60 6.16 -48.71 -8.73
CA THR A 60 5.37 -49.74 -8.07
C THR A 60 5.22 -49.39 -6.60
N LYS A 61 3.95 -49.20 -6.24
CA LYS A 61 3.38 -49.01 -4.91
C LYS A 61 3.96 -50.03 -3.92
N LEU A 62 4.86 -49.61 -3.04
CA LEU A 62 5.35 -50.44 -1.95
C LEU A 62 4.77 -49.97 -0.62
N ARG A 63 4.07 -50.91 0.02
CA ARG A 63 3.42 -50.81 1.33
C ARG A 63 4.46 -50.73 2.43
N ASN A 64 4.02 -50.12 3.54
CA ASN A 64 4.57 -50.22 4.90
C ASN A 64 5.39 -51.49 5.15
N THR A 65 6.69 -51.34 5.38
CA THR A 65 7.43 -52.22 6.29
C THR A 65 8.44 -51.40 7.09
N SER A 66 8.37 -51.59 8.40
CA SER A 66 9.24 -51.04 9.43
C SER A 66 10.63 -51.67 9.34
N TRP A 67 11.67 -50.85 9.30
CA TRP A 67 13.05 -51.32 9.46
C TRP A 67 13.64 -50.72 10.73
N ARG A 68 13.73 -51.54 11.78
CA ARG A 68 14.57 -51.27 12.95
C ARG A 68 16.03 -51.40 12.53
N THR A 69 16.79 -50.31 12.50
CA THR A 69 18.24 -50.38 12.40
C THR A 69 18.87 -50.29 13.79
N LYS A 70 19.58 -51.36 14.14
CA LYS A 70 20.32 -51.57 15.37
C LYS A 70 21.56 -50.66 15.36
N LEU A 71 21.55 -49.58 16.16
CA LEU A 71 22.72 -48.73 16.37
C LEU A 71 23.84 -49.57 17.03
N ARG A 72 24.95 -49.78 16.32
CA ARG A 72 26.25 -50.05 16.94
C ARG A 72 26.98 -48.71 17.06
N ARG A 73 27.22 -48.35 18.32
CA ARG A 73 27.92 -47.20 18.83
C ARG A 73 29.41 -47.40 18.58
N GLU A 74 30.01 -46.71 17.59
CA GLU A 74 31.40 -46.23 17.63
C GLU A 74 31.60 -45.10 16.61
N SER A 75 32.33 -44.06 17.03
CA SER A 75 32.95 -42.99 16.20
C SER A 75 32.10 -41.76 15.84
N LEU A 76 31.63 -41.04 16.87
CA LEU A 76 30.95 -39.73 16.80
C LEU A 76 31.89 -38.51 16.62
N LEU A 77 33.13 -38.66 16.14
CA LEU A 77 34.08 -37.53 16.08
C LEU A 77 34.58 -37.09 14.69
N HIS A 78 34.18 -37.75 13.59
CA HIS A 78 34.68 -37.36 12.25
C HIS A 78 33.65 -36.76 11.28
N LEU A 79 32.41 -36.52 11.70
CA LEU A 79 31.38 -35.88 10.86
C LEU A 79 31.10 -34.41 11.20
N ALA A 80 31.82 -33.83 12.16
CA ALA A 80 31.68 -32.42 12.53
C ALA A 80 32.50 -31.44 11.67
N ILE A 81 33.29 -31.91 10.69
CA ILE A 81 34.23 -31.06 9.93
C ILE A 81 33.83 -30.87 8.44
N SER A 82 32.69 -31.39 8.00
CA SER A 82 32.19 -31.15 6.62
C SER A 82 30.87 -30.38 6.53
N PHE A 83 30.34 -29.87 7.65
CA PHE A 83 29.13 -29.02 7.68
C PHE A 83 29.39 -27.56 8.08
N GLY A 84 30.64 -27.10 7.99
CA GLY A 84 31.05 -25.73 8.37
C GLY A 84 31.25 -24.73 7.22
N VAL A 85 31.21 -25.16 5.95
CA VAL A 85 31.50 -24.28 4.78
C VAL A 85 30.55 -24.52 3.61
N LEU A 86 29.27 -24.74 3.91
CA LEU A 86 28.22 -24.48 2.92
C LEU A 86 27.28 -23.51 3.59
N GLY A 87 27.46 -22.23 3.26
CA GLY A 87 26.52 -21.18 3.59
C GLY A 87 25.12 -21.68 3.27
N LEU A 88 24.17 -21.37 4.16
CA LEU A 88 22.76 -21.48 3.89
C LEU A 88 22.47 -20.58 2.69
N ASN A 89 22.69 -21.09 1.48
CA ASN A 89 22.02 -20.61 0.31
C ASN A 89 20.55 -20.85 0.65
N ASN A 90 19.84 -19.75 0.95
CA ASN A 90 18.39 -19.75 0.88
C ASN A 90 18.05 -20.48 -0.42
N VAL A 91 17.48 -21.68 -0.29
CA VAL A 91 16.81 -22.32 -1.42
C VAL A 91 15.61 -21.42 -1.66
N GLU A 92 15.81 -20.38 -2.48
CA GLU A 92 14.73 -19.54 -2.98
C GLU A 92 13.72 -20.51 -3.61
N ASN A 93 12.55 -20.59 -3.00
CA ASN A 93 11.45 -21.38 -3.50
C ASN A 93 11.21 -20.97 -4.98
N PRO A 94 11.33 -21.88 -5.97
CA PRO A 94 11.34 -21.53 -7.39
C PRO A 94 10.00 -20.95 -7.93
N SER A 95 9.06 -20.65 -7.04
CA SER A 95 7.75 -20.06 -7.32
C SER A 95 7.54 -18.68 -6.69
N TYR A 96 8.52 -18.12 -5.95
CA TYR A 96 8.37 -16.81 -5.32
C TYR A 96 8.95 -15.70 -6.20
N VAL A 97 8.11 -14.78 -6.65
CA VAL A 97 8.53 -13.57 -7.36
C VAL A 97 8.53 -12.40 -6.36
N PRO A 98 9.69 -11.78 -6.07
CA PRO A 98 9.77 -10.65 -5.14
C PRO A 98 8.90 -9.47 -5.57
N GLN A 99 8.50 -8.63 -4.62
CA GLN A 99 7.73 -7.41 -4.87
C GLN A 99 8.64 -6.18 -4.81
N SER A 100 8.45 -5.24 -5.73
CA SER A 100 9.09 -3.92 -5.63
C SER A 100 8.22 -2.96 -4.82
N VAL A 101 8.84 -2.11 -4.02
CA VAL A 101 8.17 -1.15 -3.13
C VAL A 101 8.65 0.24 -3.50
N LEU A 102 7.71 1.11 -3.90
CA LEU A 102 7.98 2.48 -4.29
C LEU A 102 7.65 3.42 -3.14
N THR A 103 8.60 4.29 -2.81
CA THR A 103 8.45 5.42 -1.89
C THR A 103 8.74 6.74 -2.60
N VAL A 104 8.11 7.81 -2.11
CA VAL A 104 8.13 9.13 -2.75
C VAL A 104 8.38 10.17 -1.67
N SER A 105 9.35 11.05 -1.88
CA SER A 105 9.69 12.11 -0.92
C SER A 105 10.12 13.42 -1.63
N PRO A 106 9.45 14.56 -1.38
CA PRO A 106 8.13 14.68 -0.72
C PRO A 106 6.99 14.22 -1.66
N SER A 107 5.86 13.81 -1.09
CA SER A 107 4.65 13.45 -1.87
C SER A 107 3.81 14.66 -2.28
N TRP A 108 3.98 15.80 -1.59
CA TRP A 108 3.33 17.08 -1.87
C TRP A 108 4.40 18.13 -2.16
N THR A 109 4.39 18.69 -3.35
CA THR A 109 5.43 19.61 -3.83
C THR A 109 4.87 20.99 -4.12
N SER A 110 5.67 22.02 -3.82
CA SER A 110 5.45 23.32 -4.43
C SER A 110 5.92 23.28 -5.90
N PRO A 111 5.35 24.14 -6.78
CA PRO A 111 5.75 24.17 -8.18
C PRO A 111 7.24 24.48 -8.32
N GLY A 112 7.99 23.62 -9.01
CA GLY A 112 9.43 23.77 -9.20
C GLY A 112 10.30 22.91 -8.28
N ASP A 113 9.73 22.35 -7.21
CA ASP A 113 10.47 21.45 -6.33
C ASP A 113 10.82 20.12 -7.03
N SER A 114 11.89 19.49 -6.56
CA SER A 114 12.28 18.15 -6.99
C SER A 114 11.71 17.07 -6.06
N VAL A 115 11.33 15.94 -6.64
CA VAL A 115 10.89 14.76 -5.89
C VAL A 115 11.84 13.61 -6.11
N THR A 116 12.17 12.92 -5.02
CA THR A 116 12.93 11.68 -5.09
C THR A 116 11.99 10.50 -5.00
N LEU A 117 11.97 9.67 -6.04
CA LEU A 117 11.41 8.33 -6.02
C LEU A 117 12.48 7.35 -5.54
N THR A 118 12.15 6.45 -4.61
CA THR A 118 13.06 5.37 -4.17
C THR A 118 12.36 4.03 -4.27
N CYS A 119 13.02 3.06 -4.90
CA CYS A 119 12.48 1.73 -5.14
C CYS A 119 13.31 0.68 -4.41
N SER A 120 12.66 -0.16 -3.60
CA SER A 120 13.30 -1.29 -2.94
C SER A 120 12.67 -2.61 -3.38
N VAL A 121 13.35 -3.73 -3.13
CA VAL A 121 12.81 -5.08 -3.38
C VAL A 121 12.60 -5.77 -2.05
N GLU A 122 11.46 -6.40 -1.86
CA GLU A 122 11.12 -7.18 -0.68
C GLU A 122 11.00 -8.67 -1.03
N PRO A 123 11.76 -9.57 -0.36
CA PRO A 123 12.78 -9.28 0.65
C PRO A 123 14.04 -8.61 0.07
N PRO A 124 14.78 -7.81 0.88
CA PRO A 124 15.98 -7.10 0.41
C PRO A 124 17.05 -8.03 -0.16
N SER A 125 17.57 -7.68 -1.33
CA SER A 125 18.64 -8.42 -2.02
C SER A 125 19.42 -7.51 -2.96
N ALA A 126 20.63 -7.92 -3.34
CA ALA A 126 21.53 -7.13 -4.19
C ALA A 126 21.44 -7.51 -5.67
N GLY A 127 22.05 -6.68 -6.53
CA GLY A 127 22.19 -6.94 -7.97
C GLY A 127 20.97 -6.57 -8.81
N TRP A 128 20.05 -5.77 -8.27
CA TRP A 128 18.89 -5.28 -9.00
C TRP A 128 19.22 -4.08 -9.87
N ARG A 129 18.59 -4.02 -11.03
CA ARG A 129 18.48 -2.82 -11.85
C ARG A 129 17.03 -2.37 -11.84
N PHE A 130 16.80 -1.07 -11.68
CA PHE A 130 15.49 -0.49 -11.46
C PHE A 130 14.93 0.15 -12.75
N PHE A 131 13.64 -0.04 -12.96
CA PHE A 131 12.88 0.47 -14.08
C PHE A 131 11.80 1.39 -13.53
N TRP A 132 11.74 2.60 -14.06
CA TRP A 132 10.88 3.67 -13.55
C TRP A 132 9.80 3.98 -14.56
N TYR A 133 8.55 4.01 -14.11
CA TYR A 133 7.40 4.23 -14.98
C TYR A 133 6.57 5.41 -14.51
N LYS A 134 6.13 6.23 -15.47
CA LYS A 134 5.08 7.22 -15.29
C LYS A 134 3.74 6.61 -15.68
N ALA A 135 2.75 6.77 -14.83
CA ALA A 135 1.38 6.38 -15.13
C ALA A 135 0.72 7.44 -16.01
N VAL A 136 0.21 7.00 -17.16
CA VAL A 136 -0.60 7.80 -18.07
C VAL A 136 -2.03 7.27 -18.00
N PRO A 137 -3.02 8.13 -17.73
CA PRO A 137 -4.42 7.69 -17.70
C PRO A 137 -4.81 6.98 -19.00
N LYS A 138 -5.67 5.97 -18.91
CA LYS A 138 -6.28 5.32 -20.08
C LYS A 138 -7.73 5.03 -19.77
N GLY A 139 -8.62 5.83 -20.34
CA GLY A 139 -10.05 5.81 -20.01
C GLY A 139 -10.30 6.25 -18.57
N SER A 140 -11.33 5.67 -17.92
CA SER A 140 -11.85 6.20 -16.65
C SER A 140 -11.13 5.75 -15.38
N ILE A 141 -10.51 4.57 -15.38
CA ILE A 141 -9.91 3.97 -14.15
C ILE A 141 -8.57 3.26 -14.38
N ALA A 142 -8.16 3.05 -15.63
CA ALA A 142 -6.94 2.32 -15.94
C ALA A 142 -5.79 3.29 -16.23
N TYR A 143 -4.57 2.77 -16.10
CA TYR A 143 -3.34 3.49 -16.43
C TYR A 143 -2.49 2.63 -17.35
N THR A 144 -1.88 3.26 -18.33
CA THR A 144 -0.70 2.75 -19.04
C THR A 144 0.56 3.27 -18.38
N TYR A 145 1.69 2.64 -18.68
CA TYR A 145 2.97 2.95 -18.05
C TYR A 145 4.00 3.28 -19.11
N GLU A 146 4.50 4.51 -19.06
CA GLU A 146 5.59 4.99 -19.92
C GLU A 146 6.91 4.91 -19.15
N LEU A 147 7.95 4.39 -19.78
CA LEU A 147 9.26 4.26 -19.16
C LEU A 147 9.95 5.63 -19.09
N LEU A 148 10.33 6.05 -17.88
CA LEU A 148 11.01 7.32 -17.62
C LEU A 148 12.53 7.20 -17.72
N ALA A 149 13.08 6.18 -17.06
CA ALA A 149 14.51 6.00 -16.91
C ALA A 149 14.86 4.51 -16.80
N GLY A 150 16.07 4.18 -17.23
CA GLY A 150 16.59 2.82 -17.27
C GLY A 150 16.58 2.19 -18.67
N GLY A 151 15.88 2.75 -19.67
CA GLY A 151 15.85 2.16 -21.01
C GLY A 151 15.54 0.66 -20.99
N THR A 152 16.23 -0.14 -21.82
CA THR A 152 16.09 -1.61 -21.80
C THR A 152 16.86 -2.28 -20.66
N THR A 153 17.82 -1.61 -20.03
CA THR A 153 18.78 -2.24 -19.11
C THR A 153 18.54 -1.93 -17.62
N GLY A 154 17.72 -0.95 -17.29
CA GLY A 154 17.47 -0.47 -15.92
C GLY A 154 18.62 0.40 -15.36
N THR A 155 18.33 1.14 -14.28
CA THR A 155 19.31 1.94 -13.52
C THR A 155 19.88 1.12 -12.37
N GLU A 156 21.18 1.27 -12.08
CA GLU A 156 21.76 0.68 -10.85
C GLU A 156 21.35 1.47 -9.61
N GLN A 157 21.14 2.77 -9.76
CA GLN A 157 20.59 3.59 -8.70
C GLN A 157 19.14 3.20 -8.42
N ASP A 158 18.86 2.99 -7.14
CA ASP A 158 17.56 2.68 -6.55
C ASP A 158 16.69 3.94 -6.33
N SER A 159 17.20 5.11 -6.71
CA SER A 159 16.52 6.40 -6.61
C SER A 159 16.47 7.12 -7.96
N TYR A 160 15.38 7.85 -8.21
CA TYR A 160 15.16 8.68 -9.39
C TYR A 160 14.59 10.05 -9.01
N ILE A 161 15.18 11.13 -9.52
CA ILE A 161 14.76 12.50 -9.21
C ILE A 161 13.91 13.05 -10.35
N ILE A 162 12.71 13.53 -10.00
CA ILE A 162 11.81 14.26 -10.90
C ILE A 162 11.98 15.75 -10.63
N HIS A 163 12.18 16.55 -11.68
CA HIS A 163 12.32 18.00 -11.59
C HIS A 163 11.07 18.72 -12.12
N GLY A 164 10.67 19.82 -11.45
CA GLY A 164 9.72 20.78 -11.99
C GLY A 164 8.31 20.23 -12.25
N GLN A 165 7.86 19.28 -11.42
CA GLN A 165 6.54 18.66 -11.57
C GLN A 165 5.44 19.69 -11.24
N THR A 166 4.70 20.14 -12.25
CA THR A 166 3.62 21.14 -12.05
C THR A 166 2.24 20.52 -11.88
N HIS A 167 2.06 19.25 -12.24
CA HIS A 167 0.78 18.56 -12.22
C HIS A 167 0.80 17.35 -11.27
N THR A 168 -0.37 16.80 -10.99
CA THR A 168 -0.45 15.45 -10.43
C THR A 168 0.20 14.44 -11.37
N ALA A 169 1.01 13.52 -10.84
CA ALA A 169 1.54 12.41 -11.63
C ALA A 169 1.66 11.13 -10.78
N GLY A 170 1.32 10.00 -11.39
CA GLY A 170 1.49 8.67 -10.80
C GLY A 170 2.78 8.00 -11.27
N TYR A 171 3.43 7.24 -10.38
CA TYR A 171 4.67 6.53 -10.63
C TYR A 171 4.63 5.10 -10.11
N LYS A 172 5.36 4.22 -10.81
CA LYS A 172 5.51 2.80 -10.48
C LYS A 172 6.95 2.39 -10.75
N CYS A 173 7.51 1.50 -9.95
CA CYS A 173 8.82 0.93 -10.20
C CYS A 173 8.76 -0.59 -10.38
N ARG A 174 9.83 -1.15 -10.95
CA ARG A 174 10.08 -2.58 -11.09
C ARG A 174 11.58 -2.82 -10.99
N ALA A 175 12.00 -3.98 -10.52
CA ALA A 175 13.40 -4.39 -10.53
C ALA A 175 13.63 -5.62 -11.42
N GLY A 176 14.82 -5.72 -12.01
CA GLY A 176 15.25 -6.87 -12.80
C GLY A 176 16.72 -7.21 -12.58
N ARG A 177 17.10 -8.49 -12.69
CA ARG A 177 18.50 -8.97 -12.56
C ARG A 177 18.78 -10.20 -13.44
N GLY A 178 20.05 -10.43 -13.76
CA GLY A 178 20.51 -11.61 -14.50
C GLY A 178 20.34 -11.53 -16.03
N ASP A 179 20.77 -12.59 -16.72
CA ASP A 179 20.66 -12.76 -18.17
C ASP A 179 20.27 -14.22 -18.49
N PRO A 180 19.02 -14.51 -18.94
CA PRO A 180 17.95 -13.56 -19.24
C PRO A 180 17.39 -12.87 -17.99
N VAL A 181 16.86 -11.66 -18.16
CA VAL A 181 16.42 -10.82 -17.03
C VAL A 181 15.24 -11.45 -16.28
N PHE A 182 15.46 -11.72 -14.99
CA PHE A 182 14.44 -12.07 -14.02
C PHE A 182 13.87 -10.80 -13.39
N TYR A 183 12.55 -10.62 -13.47
CA TYR A 183 11.89 -9.41 -12.99
C TYR A 183 11.04 -9.64 -11.76
N THR A 184 10.98 -8.64 -10.89
CA THR A 184 10.04 -8.56 -9.77
C THR A 184 8.61 -8.27 -10.24
N GLN A 185 7.65 -8.41 -9.33
CA GLN A 185 6.36 -7.75 -9.47
C GLN A 185 6.54 -6.23 -9.43
N ASN A 186 5.65 -5.52 -10.12
CA ASN A 186 5.63 -4.07 -10.11
C ASN A 186 5.19 -3.54 -8.74
N SER A 187 5.68 -2.37 -8.38
CA SER A 187 5.25 -1.70 -7.16
C SER A 187 3.79 -1.28 -7.22
N ASP A 188 3.23 -0.96 -6.06
CA ASP A 188 2.00 -0.18 -6.02
C ASP A 188 2.22 1.20 -6.63
N LEU A 189 1.13 1.77 -7.17
CA LEU A 189 1.16 3.09 -7.78
C LEU A 189 1.21 4.16 -6.67
N LYS A 190 2.19 5.07 -6.74
CA LYS A 190 2.30 6.22 -5.84
C LYS A 190 2.15 7.51 -6.63
N PHE A 191 1.58 8.53 -6.00
CA PHE A 191 1.35 9.83 -6.64
C PHE A 191 2.25 10.90 -6.04
N VAL A 192 2.67 11.81 -6.90
CA VAL A 192 3.23 13.12 -6.54
C VAL A 192 2.15 14.15 -6.83
N TRP A 193 1.83 14.96 -5.82
CA TRP A 193 0.82 16.00 -5.89
C TRP A 193 1.48 17.37 -6.01
N SER A 194 0.96 18.20 -6.91
CA SER A 194 1.38 19.60 -7.06
C SER A 194 0.17 20.52 -6.94
N GLY A 195 0.31 21.58 -6.13
CA GLY A 195 -0.69 22.66 -6.04
C GLY A 195 -0.59 23.69 -7.17
N GLY A 196 0.39 23.57 -8.07
CA GLY A 196 0.64 24.54 -9.14
C GLY A 196 -0.42 24.52 -10.23
N VAL A 197 -1.16 25.62 -10.37
CA VAL A 197 -2.19 25.76 -11.41
C VAL A 197 -1.52 25.85 -12.79
N ASN A 198 -2.00 25.06 -13.76
CA ASN A 198 -1.55 25.10 -15.15
C ASN A 198 -2.73 25.43 -16.08
N PRO A 199 -2.57 26.33 -17.07
CA PRO A 199 -3.63 26.67 -18.02
C PRO A 199 -4.21 25.48 -18.80
N ALA A 200 -3.42 24.43 -19.04
CA ALA A 200 -3.87 23.25 -19.79
C ALA A 200 -4.80 22.35 -18.97
N ALA A 201 -4.69 22.37 -17.64
CA ALA A 201 -5.43 21.51 -16.72
C ALA A 201 -5.42 22.10 -15.29
N SER A 202 -6.58 22.54 -14.80
CA SER A 202 -6.73 23.08 -13.45
C SER A 202 -7.92 22.46 -12.70
N LEU A 203 -7.75 22.34 -11.39
CA LEU A 203 -8.81 22.05 -10.43
C LEU A 203 -9.01 23.28 -9.54
N THR A 204 -10.26 23.74 -9.47
CA THR A 204 -10.72 24.80 -8.58
C THR A 204 -11.76 24.27 -7.61
N VAL A 205 -11.67 24.68 -6.35
CA VAL A 205 -12.62 24.32 -5.29
C VAL A 205 -13.58 25.48 -5.05
N SER A 206 -14.88 25.19 -4.93
CA SER A 206 -15.92 26.15 -4.59
C SER A 206 -16.73 25.67 -3.38
N PRO A 207 -16.87 26.48 -2.30
CA PRO A 207 -16.25 27.80 -2.11
C PRO A 207 -14.71 27.72 -2.07
N HIS A 208 -14.02 28.81 -2.40
CA HIS A 208 -12.56 28.86 -2.61
C HIS A 208 -11.76 28.81 -1.29
N ARG A 209 -11.89 27.68 -0.58
CA ARG A 209 -11.20 27.35 0.66
C ARG A 209 -10.91 25.85 0.70
N LEU A 210 -9.96 25.45 1.54
CA LEU A 210 -9.52 24.04 1.66
C LEU A 210 -10.03 23.35 2.94
N GLN A 211 -10.57 24.11 3.88
CA GLN A 211 -11.21 23.59 5.09
C GLN A 211 -12.71 23.83 4.99
N HIS A 212 -13.49 22.77 5.18
CA HIS A 212 -14.95 22.83 5.12
C HIS A 212 -15.56 22.02 6.26
N PHE A 213 -16.81 22.30 6.59
CA PHE A 213 -17.59 21.49 7.52
C PHE A 213 -18.33 20.38 6.78
N SER A 214 -18.55 19.26 7.47
CA SER A 214 -19.27 18.11 6.88
C SER A 214 -20.73 18.36 6.47
N THR A 215 -21.32 19.46 6.94
CA THR A 215 -22.67 19.94 6.60
C THR A 215 -22.69 20.82 5.36
N GLU A 216 -21.54 21.32 4.91
CA GLU A 216 -21.43 22.20 3.76
C GLU A 216 -21.31 21.37 2.47
N SER A 217 -21.93 21.85 1.40
CA SER A 217 -21.68 21.32 0.06
C SER A 217 -20.41 21.95 -0.52
N LEU A 218 -19.71 21.17 -1.33
CA LEU A 218 -18.56 21.67 -2.08
C LEU A 218 -18.63 21.20 -3.53
N SER A 219 -18.09 22.04 -4.42
CA SER A 219 -18.00 21.78 -5.84
C SER A 219 -16.54 21.81 -6.28
N LEU A 220 -16.13 20.77 -7.00
CA LEU A 220 -14.80 20.61 -7.57
C LEU A 220 -14.91 20.80 -9.09
N ILE A 221 -14.30 21.86 -9.61
CA ILE A 221 -14.48 22.29 -10.99
C ILE A 221 -13.17 22.05 -11.75
N CYS A 222 -13.25 21.26 -12.82
CA CYS A 222 -12.13 21.05 -13.73
C CYS A 222 -12.20 22.01 -14.91
N GLU A 223 -11.10 22.70 -15.19
CA GLU A 223 -10.93 23.57 -16.35
C GLU A 223 -9.70 23.14 -17.16
N GLY A 224 -9.69 23.49 -18.45
CA GLY A 224 -8.60 23.16 -19.37
C GLY A 224 -9.11 22.60 -20.70
N ASN A 225 -8.20 22.02 -21.48
CA ASN A 225 -8.43 21.71 -22.89
C ASN A 225 -9.22 20.42 -23.17
N SER A 226 -9.74 19.74 -22.15
CA SER A 226 -10.48 18.48 -22.31
C SER A 226 -11.95 18.65 -21.93
N ALA A 227 -12.84 18.04 -22.72
CA ALA A 227 -14.26 17.92 -22.37
C ALA A 227 -14.56 16.72 -21.45
N GLU A 228 -13.58 15.82 -21.25
CA GLU A 228 -13.78 14.54 -20.56
C GLU A 228 -13.15 14.49 -19.16
N TRP A 229 -13.11 15.63 -18.47
CA TRP A 229 -12.57 15.69 -17.13
C TRP A 229 -13.33 14.81 -16.14
N ARG A 230 -12.58 14.07 -15.32
CA ARG A 230 -13.11 13.33 -14.18
C ARG A 230 -12.37 13.75 -12.93
N VAL A 231 -13.14 14.13 -11.91
CA VAL A 231 -12.59 14.42 -10.59
C VAL A 231 -12.28 13.09 -9.89
N LYS A 232 -11.04 12.98 -9.41
CA LYS A 232 -10.51 11.86 -8.64
C LYS A 232 -10.25 12.31 -7.21
N LYS A 233 -10.20 11.31 -6.33
CA LYS A 233 -9.87 11.48 -4.92
C LYS A 233 -8.91 10.40 -4.45
N ALA A 234 -7.99 10.76 -3.57
CA ALA A 234 -7.26 9.86 -2.68
C ALA A 234 -7.61 10.23 -1.23
N ASP A 235 -8.08 9.25 -0.45
CA ASP A 235 -8.27 9.44 1.00
C ASP A 235 -6.94 9.36 1.77
N GLU A 236 -7.02 9.46 3.10
CA GLU A 236 -5.84 9.41 3.99
C GLU A 236 -5.09 8.07 3.90
N ASP A 237 -5.80 6.97 3.59
CA ASP A 237 -5.23 5.65 3.36
C ASP A 237 -4.62 5.52 1.94
N GLY A 238 -4.70 6.57 1.11
CA GLY A 238 -4.26 6.57 -0.27
C GLY A 238 -5.16 5.79 -1.22
N LYS A 239 -6.37 5.39 -0.77
CA LYS A 239 -7.33 4.67 -1.60
C LYS A 239 -8.00 5.64 -2.57
N ARG A 240 -7.98 5.24 -3.83
CA ARG A 240 -8.44 6.07 -4.95
C ARG A 240 -9.88 5.82 -5.30
N SER A 241 -10.59 6.89 -5.62
CA SER A 241 -11.98 6.85 -6.05
C SER A 241 -12.28 7.94 -7.08
N ILE A 242 -13.41 7.78 -7.77
CA ILE A 242 -13.93 8.74 -8.77
C ILE A 242 -15.15 9.45 -8.19
N CYS A 243 -15.40 10.69 -8.61
CA CYS A 243 -16.54 11.50 -8.15
C CYS A 243 -17.85 10.73 -8.12
N SER A 244 -18.19 9.97 -9.17
CA SER A 244 -19.45 9.22 -9.26
C SER A 244 -19.72 8.23 -8.12
N LYS A 245 -18.72 7.91 -7.28
CA LYS A 245 -18.89 7.06 -6.09
C LYS A 245 -19.26 7.83 -4.82
N TRP A 246 -18.97 9.13 -4.75
CA TRP A 246 -19.12 9.96 -3.54
C TRP A 246 -19.79 11.33 -3.80
N GLY A 247 -20.11 11.64 -5.05
CA GLY A 247 -20.77 12.86 -5.50
C GLY A 247 -21.40 12.68 -6.88
N ALA A 248 -21.84 13.80 -7.46
CA ALA A 248 -22.48 13.85 -8.77
C ALA A 248 -21.66 14.68 -9.76
N MET A 249 -21.32 14.10 -10.90
CA MET A 249 -20.68 14.83 -12.00
C MET A 249 -21.75 15.57 -12.82
N ASN A 250 -21.52 16.84 -13.10
CA ASN A 250 -22.23 17.65 -14.08
C ASN A 250 -21.21 18.30 -15.02
N GLY A 251 -21.02 17.73 -16.21
CA GLY A 251 -19.95 18.13 -17.12
C GLY A 251 -18.57 17.90 -16.51
N SER A 252 -17.78 18.98 -16.40
CA SER A 252 -16.44 18.99 -15.76
C SER A 252 -16.47 19.31 -14.26
N THR A 253 -17.67 19.48 -13.68
CA THR A 253 -17.84 19.80 -12.26
C THR A 253 -18.31 18.59 -11.48
N CYS A 254 -17.68 18.31 -10.34
CA CYS A 254 -18.13 17.32 -9.36
C CYS A 254 -18.75 18.04 -8.16
N ASN A 255 -20.04 17.83 -7.93
CA ASN A 255 -20.73 18.33 -6.76
C ASN A 255 -20.77 17.23 -5.69
N THR A 256 -20.42 17.60 -4.48
CA THR A 256 -20.40 16.68 -3.35
C THR A 256 -21.29 17.26 -2.26
N ASP A 257 -22.24 16.45 -1.81
CA ASP A 257 -23.04 16.76 -0.64
C ASP A 257 -22.26 16.40 0.64
N THR A 258 -22.95 16.19 1.76
CA THR A 258 -22.43 15.78 3.09
C THR A 258 -21.58 14.48 3.13
N ARG A 259 -21.34 13.89 1.96
CA ARG A 259 -20.50 12.71 1.72
C ARG A 259 -19.05 13.06 1.39
N ALA A 260 -18.70 14.34 1.32
CA ALA A 260 -17.30 14.76 1.29
C ALA A 260 -16.53 14.17 2.48
N SER A 261 -15.29 13.77 2.22
CA SER A 261 -14.35 13.36 3.27
C SER A 261 -13.01 14.04 3.03
N SER A 262 -12.17 14.13 4.05
CA SER A 262 -10.82 14.67 3.88
C SER A 262 -10.02 13.86 2.85
N GLY A 263 -9.10 14.52 2.16
CA GLY A 263 -8.20 13.88 1.20
C GLY A 263 -7.74 14.80 0.07
N VAL A 264 -7.01 14.21 -0.86
CA VAL A 264 -6.45 14.91 -2.02
C VAL A 264 -7.34 14.71 -3.23
N TYR A 265 -7.65 15.80 -3.92
CA TYR A 265 -8.52 15.84 -5.09
C TYR A 265 -7.77 16.40 -6.30
N TRP A 266 -8.02 15.86 -7.49
CA TRP A 266 -7.46 16.34 -8.76
C TRP A 266 -8.39 16.00 -9.92
N CYS A 267 -8.19 16.66 -11.05
CA CYS A 267 -8.83 16.34 -12.31
C CYS A 267 -7.93 15.46 -13.16
N GLU A 268 -8.51 14.47 -13.82
CA GLU A 268 -7.82 13.57 -14.73
C GLU A 268 -8.64 13.42 -16.01
N SER A 269 -7.99 13.58 -17.16
CA SER A 269 -8.51 13.23 -18.49
C SER A 269 -7.73 12.02 -19.02
N GLU A 270 -8.03 11.58 -20.24
CA GLU A 270 -7.31 10.46 -20.87
C GLU A 270 -5.82 10.72 -21.10
N THR A 271 -5.38 11.97 -21.11
CA THR A 271 -3.99 12.32 -21.47
C THR A 271 -3.26 13.12 -20.40
N GLN A 272 -3.98 13.77 -19.49
CA GLN A 272 -3.40 14.74 -18.58
C GLN A 272 -4.09 14.74 -17.22
N SER A 273 -3.38 15.28 -16.24
CA SER A 273 -3.88 15.50 -14.88
C SER A 273 -3.65 16.95 -14.49
N SER A 274 -4.54 17.51 -13.68
CA SER A 274 -4.43 18.89 -13.18
C SER A 274 -3.52 18.99 -11.95
N ASN A 275 -3.44 20.20 -11.39
CA ASN A 275 -3.06 20.38 -9.99
C ASN A 275 -3.99 19.61 -9.03
N ALA A 276 -3.54 19.47 -7.80
CA ALA A 276 -4.28 18.83 -6.72
C ALA A 276 -4.63 19.83 -5.60
N ALA A 277 -5.71 19.54 -4.89
CA ALA A 277 -6.13 20.24 -3.70
C ALA A 277 -6.24 19.26 -2.53
N ASN A 278 -5.61 19.57 -1.39
CA ASN A 278 -5.75 18.80 -0.16
C ASN A 278 -6.86 19.45 0.67
N ILE A 279 -8.00 18.78 0.76
CA ILE A 279 -9.21 19.29 1.41
C ILE A 279 -9.40 18.58 2.74
N THR A 280 -9.68 19.35 3.79
CA THR A 280 -9.97 18.84 5.13
C THR A 280 -11.44 19.10 5.47
N ILE A 281 -12.14 18.04 5.87
CA ILE A 281 -13.56 18.10 6.26
C ILE A 281 -13.67 17.89 7.77
N HIS A 282 -14.15 18.91 8.48
CA HIS A 282 -14.37 18.84 9.93
C HIS A 282 -15.72 18.20 10.25
N ARG A 283 -15.70 17.22 11.15
CA ARG A 283 -16.85 16.46 11.66
C ARG A 283 -16.99 16.63 13.17
N GLU A 284 -16.90 17.86 13.63
CA GLU A 284 -17.01 18.18 15.05
C GLU A 284 -18.47 18.35 15.46
N SER A 285 -18.85 17.87 16.64
CA SER A 285 -20.15 18.15 17.25
C SER A 285 -19.98 19.25 18.31
N VAL A 286 -20.85 20.24 18.27
CA VAL A 286 -20.98 21.25 19.32
C VAL A 286 -22.12 20.84 20.23
N THR A 287 -21.85 20.84 21.54
CA THR A 287 -22.86 20.65 22.56
C THR A 287 -23.21 22.01 23.18
N LEU A 288 -24.48 22.38 23.12
CA LEU A 288 -24.99 23.63 23.67
C LEU A 288 -25.75 23.34 24.97
N HIS A 289 -25.38 24.07 26.02
CA HIS A 289 -26.01 24.00 27.33
C HIS A 289 -26.81 25.29 27.55
N CYS A 290 -28.14 25.16 27.66
CA CYS A 290 -29.01 26.25 28.04
C CYS A 290 -29.41 26.10 29.50
N ARG A 291 -28.94 27.01 30.36
CA ARG A 291 -29.16 26.92 31.81
C ARG A 291 -29.93 28.12 32.32
N HIS A 292 -31.00 27.85 33.08
CA HIS A 292 -31.79 28.88 33.74
C HIS A 292 -31.14 29.25 35.07
N GLY A 293 -31.13 30.54 35.42
CA GLY A 293 -30.50 31.03 36.66
C GLY A 293 -31.21 30.57 37.93
N ASP A 294 -32.51 30.32 37.86
CA ASP A 294 -33.31 29.76 38.94
C ASP A 294 -33.47 28.25 38.73
N GLN A 295 -32.76 27.45 39.54
CA GLN A 295 -32.73 25.99 39.44
C GLN A 295 -34.00 25.30 39.95
N ARG A 296 -34.95 26.05 40.52
CA ARG A 296 -36.22 25.49 41.05
C ARG A 296 -37.35 25.51 40.02
N LYS A 297 -37.11 26.10 38.83
CA LYS A 297 -38.12 26.22 37.78
C LYS A 297 -37.77 25.31 36.61
N GLU A 298 -38.59 24.28 36.44
CA GLU A 298 -38.58 23.46 35.22
C GLU A 298 -39.24 24.26 34.10
N LYS A 299 -38.45 24.66 33.10
CA LYS A 299 -38.90 25.44 31.95
C LYS A 299 -38.38 24.82 30.67
N ASN A 300 -39.22 24.83 29.64
CA ASN A 300 -38.78 24.46 28.30
C ASN A 300 -37.93 25.58 27.69
N ALA A 301 -36.97 25.23 26.84
CA ALA A 301 -36.18 26.18 26.08
C ALA A 301 -36.27 25.89 24.58
N ASP A 302 -36.33 26.97 23.81
CA ASP A 302 -36.16 26.94 22.37
C ASP A 302 -34.70 27.24 22.02
N PHE A 303 -34.16 26.50 21.06
CA PHE A 303 -32.85 26.74 20.50
C PHE A 303 -32.97 27.31 19.10
N TYR A 304 -32.07 28.22 18.77
CA TYR A 304 -32.01 28.91 17.50
C TYR A 304 -30.62 28.77 16.91
N LYS A 305 -30.57 28.52 15.61
CA LYS A 305 -29.37 28.50 14.77
C LYS A 305 -29.51 29.55 13.69
N ASP A 306 -28.65 30.56 13.69
CA ASP A 306 -28.72 31.72 12.79
C ASP A 306 -30.13 32.33 12.70
N LYS A 307 -30.79 32.45 13.86
CA LYS A 307 -32.17 32.93 14.06
C LYS A 307 -33.29 31.98 13.62
N THR A 308 -32.97 30.82 13.05
CA THR A 308 -33.94 29.77 12.72
C THR A 308 -34.17 28.88 13.93
N LEU A 309 -35.44 28.59 14.26
CA LEU A 309 -35.80 27.67 15.35
C LEU A 309 -35.33 26.26 15.00
N ILE A 310 -34.65 25.61 15.94
CA ILE A 310 -34.28 24.21 15.81
C ILE A 310 -35.46 23.37 16.31
N GLU A 311 -36.11 22.65 15.40
CA GLU A 311 -37.17 21.71 15.78
C GLU A 311 -36.58 20.58 16.62
N MET A 312 -37.07 20.45 17.84
CA MET A 312 -36.65 19.45 18.80
C MET A 312 -37.89 18.81 19.39
N ASP A 313 -37.85 17.49 19.56
CA ASP A 313 -38.88 16.79 20.32
C ASP A 313 -38.65 17.04 21.82
N THR A 314 -39.02 18.24 22.27
CA THR A 314 -38.83 18.69 23.66
C THR A 314 -39.91 18.16 24.59
N ASN A 315 -40.76 17.22 24.16
CA ASN A 315 -41.94 16.81 24.92
C ASN A 315 -41.62 16.31 26.34
N HIS A 316 -40.37 15.94 26.64
CA HIS A 316 -39.99 15.34 27.93
C HIS A 316 -38.75 15.94 28.62
N GLN A 317 -38.26 17.12 28.23
CA GLN A 317 -37.08 17.76 28.85
C GLN A 317 -37.45 19.01 29.66
N HIS A 318 -38.14 18.80 30.78
CA HIS A 318 -38.48 19.86 31.73
C HIS A 318 -37.40 19.91 32.81
N THR A 319 -36.30 20.63 32.54
CA THR A 319 -35.14 20.70 33.45
C THR A 319 -34.61 22.13 33.56
N HIS A 320 -33.84 22.42 34.62
CA HIS A 320 -33.17 23.71 34.80
C HIS A 320 -31.99 23.92 33.82
N GLU A 321 -31.53 22.83 33.19
CA GLU A 321 -30.50 22.80 32.17
C GLU A 321 -30.93 21.88 31.03
N ILE A 322 -31.03 22.42 29.82
CA ILE A 322 -31.36 21.68 28.61
C ILE A 322 -30.12 21.65 27.73
N THR A 323 -29.75 20.47 27.27
CA THR A 323 -28.53 20.23 26.50
C THR A 323 -28.87 19.65 25.14
N ILE A 324 -28.25 20.17 24.09
CA ILE A 324 -28.41 19.69 22.73
C ILE A 324 -27.06 19.50 22.07
N SER A 325 -26.94 18.51 21.20
CA SER A 325 -25.72 18.30 20.41
C SER A 325 -26.03 18.43 18.93
N LEU A 326 -25.25 19.24 18.23
CA LEU A 326 -25.42 19.60 16.84
C LEU A 326 -24.07 19.44 16.12
N MET A 327 -24.10 19.25 14.80
CA MET A 327 -22.88 19.29 14.01
C MET A 327 -22.38 20.73 13.88
N SER A 328 -21.07 20.93 14.08
CA SER A 328 -20.41 22.20 13.87
C SER A 328 -20.39 22.56 12.40
N ASP A 329 -20.76 23.79 12.10
CA ASP A 329 -20.86 24.33 10.76
C ASP A 329 -20.57 25.83 10.71
N GLY A 330 -19.99 26.38 11.78
CA GLY A 330 -19.67 27.80 11.90
C GLY A 330 -20.87 28.72 12.16
N SER A 331 -22.08 28.18 12.36
CA SER A 331 -23.28 28.97 12.68
C SER A 331 -23.25 29.59 14.07
N SER A 332 -24.07 30.64 14.25
CA SER A 332 -24.35 31.24 15.54
C SER A 332 -25.52 30.55 16.25
N TYR A 333 -25.36 30.29 17.55
CA TYR A 333 -26.34 29.58 18.36
C TYR A 333 -26.88 30.42 19.51
N LYS A 334 -28.18 30.32 19.77
CA LYS A 334 -28.85 31.01 20.88
C LYS A 334 -29.93 30.11 21.49
N CYS A 335 -30.10 30.16 22.80
CA CYS A 335 -31.24 29.54 23.45
C CYS A 335 -32.12 30.57 24.18
N ARG A 336 -33.40 30.25 24.38
CA ARG A 336 -34.36 31.07 25.11
C ARG A 336 -35.34 30.18 25.87
N PHE A 337 -35.48 30.38 27.17
CA PHE A 337 -36.53 29.72 27.95
C PHE A 337 -37.91 30.28 27.59
N LYS A 338 -38.91 29.41 27.55
CA LYS A 338 -40.33 29.78 27.39
C LYS A 338 -40.83 30.41 28.68
N ASP A 339 -41.68 31.42 28.51
CA ASP A 339 -42.25 32.18 29.64
C ASP A 339 -43.25 31.37 30.46
#